data_AF-A0A353IP11-F1
#
_entry.id   AF-A0A353IP11-F1
#
_cell.length_a   1.000
_cell.length_b   1.000
_cell.length_c   1.000
_cell.angle_alpha   90.00
_cell.angle_beta   90.00
_cell.angle_gamma   90.00
#
_symmetry.space_group_name_H-M   'P 1'
#
loop_
_entity.id
_entity.type
_entity.pdbx_description
1 polymer ?
#
loop_
_entity_poly.entity_id
_entity_poly.type
_entity_poly.pdbx_seq_one_letter_code
_entity_poly.pdbx_strand_id
1 'polypeptide(L)'
;MMAKTAEVPQTPMEAMEKMTESFETAAKEFDALKFDAEVPESVRSMAESTVTQTREAYERGKEALDESIDALERSFDAAGHGATAFNRKLIDIAQRNLNSSFDYAKSLAAAKTLAEIVELQSTYIRNQFEVFAGQATEIQALSKKIATDTSEPLKDQMTKSFEAVRKTA
;
A
#
# COMPACT_ATOMS: atom_id res chain seq x y z
N MET A 1 10.94 -40.74 -8.39
CA MET A 1 10.68 -39.41 -8.99
C MET A 1 11.20 -38.37 -8.02
N MET A 2 12.22 -37.60 -8.40
CA MET A 2 12.81 -36.58 -7.55
C MET A 2 11.91 -35.35 -7.51
N ALA A 3 11.57 -34.88 -6.31
CA ALA A 3 10.88 -33.62 -6.11
C ALA A 3 11.80 -32.49 -6.62
N LYS A 4 11.35 -31.78 -7.66
CA LYS A 4 12.04 -30.60 -8.17
C LYS A 4 11.96 -29.51 -7.10
N THR A 5 13.09 -29.22 -6.45
CA THR A 5 13.23 -28.10 -5.52
C THR A 5 12.84 -26.82 -6.27
N ALA A 6 11.75 -26.17 -5.88
CA ALA A 6 11.37 -24.90 -6.47
C ALA A 6 12.43 -23.85 -6.09
N GLU A 7 13.17 -23.32 -7.09
CA GLU A 7 14.17 -22.27 -6.88
C GLU A 7 13.51 -21.02 -6.28
N VAL A 8 14.15 -20.45 -5.25
CA VAL A 8 13.74 -19.18 -4.65
C VAL A 8 14.05 -18.06 -5.65
N PRO A 9 13.09 -17.20 -6.03
CA PRO A 9 13.32 -16.10 -6.98
C PRO A 9 14.42 -15.15 -6.46
N GLN A 10 15.34 -14.73 -7.32
CA GLN A 10 16.48 -13.88 -6.94
C GLN A 10 16.17 -12.39 -7.11
N THR A 11 15.15 -12.05 -7.92
CA THR A 11 14.72 -10.67 -8.14
C THR A 11 13.21 -10.48 -7.96
N PRO A 12 12.73 -9.25 -7.65
CA PRO A 12 11.29 -8.95 -7.60
C PRO A 12 10.55 -9.23 -8.91
N MET A 13 11.23 -9.11 -10.06
CA MET A 13 10.65 -9.35 -11.38
C MET A 13 10.42 -10.85 -11.64
N GLU A 14 11.38 -11.70 -11.27
CA GLU A 14 11.21 -13.16 -11.33
C GLU A 14 10.12 -13.65 -10.36
N ALA A 15 10.01 -13.02 -9.18
CA ALA A 15 8.93 -13.32 -8.24
C ALA A 15 7.55 -12.96 -8.83
N MET A 16 7.45 -11.85 -9.55
CA MET A 16 6.23 -11.41 -10.23
C MET A 16 5.83 -12.36 -11.37
N GLU A 17 6.79 -12.76 -12.20
CA GLU A 17 6.56 -13.66 -13.33
C GLU A 17 6.09 -15.03 -12.84
N LYS A 18 6.81 -15.61 -11.87
CA LYS A 18 6.46 -16.92 -11.29
C LYS A 18 5.12 -16.91 -10.56
N MET A 19 4.80 -15.80 -9.89
CA MET A 19 3.48 -15.60 -9.27
C MET A 19 2.38 -15.54 -10.33
N THR A 20 2.61 -14.81 -11.43
CA THR A 20 1.67 -14.69 -12.55
C THR A 20 1.41 -16.06 -13.20
N GLU A 21 2.47 -16.83 -13.50
CA GLU A 21 2.35 -18.19 -14.05
C GLU A 21 1.56 -19.13 -13.12
N SER A 22 1.79 -19.02 -11.80
CA SER A 22 1.07 -19.80 -10.80
C SER A 22 -0.41 -19.45 -10.79
N PHE A 23 -0.76 -18.16 -10.90
CA PHE A 23 -2.15 -17.71 -11.02
C PHE A 23 -2.82 -18.16 -12.30
N GLU A 24 -2.13 -18.09 -13.44
CA GLU A 24 -2.69 -18.56 -14.71
C GLU A 24 -2.97 -20.06 -14.70
N THR A 25 -2.08 -20.84 -14.07
CA THR A 25 -2.26 -22.29 -13.91
C THR A 25 -3.46 -22.59 -13.03
N ALA A 26 -3.53 -21.95 -11.86
CA ALA A 26 -4.66 -22.10 -10.94
C ALA A 26 -5.99 -21.67 -11.55
N ALA A 27 -6.00 -20.59 -12.34
CA ALA A 27 -7.20 -20.13 -13.06
C ALA A 27 -7.68 -21.16 -14.09
N LYS A 28 -6.78 -21.77 -14.86
CA LYS A 28 -7.11 -22.84 -15.83
C LYS A 28 -7.66 -24.08 -15.13
N GLU A 29 -7.04 -24.49 -14.02
CA GLU A 29 -7.53 -25.61 -13.21
C GLU A 29 -8.91 -25.33 -12.61
N PHE A 30 -9.13 -24.11 -12.14
CA PHE A 30 -10.41 -23.70 -11.57
C PHE A 30 -11.53 -23.61 -12.63
N ASP A 31 -11.26 -23.04 -13.80
CA ASP A 31 -12.21 -22.96 -14.92
C ASP A 31 -12.60 -24.36 -15.42
N ALA A 32 -11.66 -25.30 -15.43
CA ALA A 32 -11.91 -26.71 -15.76
C ALA A 32 -12.85 -27.40 -14.76
N LEU A 33 -12.95 -26.91 -13.52
CA LEU A 33 -13.82 -27.48 -12.48
C LEU A 33 -15.27 -27.00 -12.56
N LYS A 34 -15.60 -25.98 -13.38
CA LYS A 34 -16.97 -25.45 -13.61
C LYS A 34 -17.82 -25.32 -12.34
N PHE A 35 -17.30 -24.64 -11.32
CA PHE A 35 -18.04 -24.37 -10.08
C PHE A 35 -18.94 -23.13 -10.19
N ASP A 36 -20.18 -23.33 -10.65
CA ASP A 36 -21.26 -22.31 -10.64
C ASP A 36 -22.10 -22.34 -9.34
N ALA A 37 -21.45 -22.58 -8.19
CA ALA A 37 -22.16 -22.56 -6.92
C ALA A 37 -22.57 -21.12 -6.57
N GLU A 38 -23.88 -20.89 -6.50
CA GLU A 38 -24.46 -19.59 -6.17
C GLU A 38 -24.27 -19.23 -4.69
N VAL A 39 -23.99 -17.96 -4.43
CA VAL A 39 -23.95 -17.40 -3.08
C VAL A 39 -25.35 -16.90 -2.70
N PRO A 40 -25.96 -17.41 -1.61
CA PRO A 40 -27.31 -17.01 -1.20
C PRO A 40 -27.43 -15.51 -0.98
N GLU A 41 -28.56 -14.93 -1.41
CA GLU A 41 -28.83 -13.49 -1.28
C GLU A 41 -28.79 -12.99 0.16
N SER A 42 -29.26 -13.79 1.13
CA SER A 42 -29.20 -13.43 2.55
C SER A 42 -27.76 -13.27 3.06
N VAL A 43 -26.82 -14.10 2.57
CA VAL A 43 -25.40 -14.01 2.90
C VAL A 43 -24.79 -12.75 2.28
N ARG A 44 -25.10 -12.49 1.01
CA ARG A 44 -24.62 -11.29 0.29
C ARG A 44 -25.11 -10.00 0.96
N SER A 45 -26.40 -9.91 1.24
CA SER A 45 -26.99 -8.73 1.90
C SER A 45 -26.39 -8.47 3.28
N MET A 46 -26.19 -9.52 4.09
CA MET A 46 -25.55 -9.39 5.40
C MET A 46 -24.08 -8.95 5.28
N ALA A 47 -23.34 -9.50 4.31
CA ALA A 47 -21.96 -9.10 4.04
C ALA A 47 -21.87 -7.65 3.55
N GLU A 48 -22.71 -7.24 2.61
CA GLU A 48 -22.78 -5.87 2.08
C GLU A 48 -23.08 -4.84 3.19
N SER A 49 -24.03 -5.16 4.07
CA SER A 49 -24.35 -4.31 5.23
C SER A 49 -23.17 -4.20 6.19
N THR A 50 -22.51 -5.33 6.49
CA THR A 50 -21.34 -5.36 7.39
C THR A 50 -20.17 -4.54 6.84
N VAL A 51 -19.87 -4.69 5.54
CA VAL A 51 -18.81 -3.92 4.87
C VAL A 51 -19.14 -2.43 4.91
N THR A 52 -20.38 -2.05 4.60
CA THR A 52 -20.83 -0.66 4.62
C THR A 52 -20.70 -0.05 6.02
N GLN A 53 -21.26 -0.69 7.04
CA GLN A 53 -21.22 -0.18 8.43
C GLN A 53 -19.78 -0.04 8.94
N THR A 54 -18.91 -1.00 8.62
CA THR A 54 -17.51 -0.98 9.05
C THR A 54 -16.74 0.15 8.35
N ARG A 55 -17.00 0.36 7.05
CA ARG A 55 -16.41 1.47 6.30
C ARG A 55 -16.84 2.82 6.86
N GLU A 56 -18.12 3.01 7.13
CA GLU A 56 -18.64 4.26 7.72
C GLU A 56 -18.02 4.56 9.09
N ALA A 57 -17.82 3.53 9.92
CA ALA A 57 -17.15 3.69 11.22
C ALA A 57 -15.68 4.07 11.05
N TYR A 58 -15.00 3.46 10.09
CA TYR A 58 -13.62 3.80 9.75
C TYR A 58 -13.49 5.24 9.23
N GLU A 59 -14.35 5.67 8.30
CA GLU A 59 -14.32 7.01 7.71
C GLU A 59 -14.49 8.10 8.78
N ARG A 60 -15.43 7.93 9.71
CA ARG A 60 -15.58 8.83 10.87
C ARG A 60 -14.34 8.89 11.75
N GLY A 61 -13.70 7.75 12.00
CA GLY A 61 -12.47 7.70 12.81
C GLY A 61 -11.27 8.35 12.10
N LYS A 62 -11.17 8.15 10.78
CA LYS A 62 -10.13 8.73 9.93
C LYS A 62 -10.18 10.25 9.95
N GLU A 63 -11.36 10.86 9.80
CA GLU A 63 -11.51 12.32 9.79
C GLU A 63 -10.96 12.95 11.09
N ALA A 64 -11.33 12.41 12.25
CA ALA A 64 -10.83 12.88 13.55
C ALA A 64 -9.30 12.73 13.71
N LEU A 65 -8.74 11.65 13.16
CA LEU A 65 -7.30 11.40 13.16
C LEU A 65 -6.55 12.40 12.26
N ASP A 66 -7.03 12.63 11.04
CA ASP A 66 -6.41 13.55 10.08
C ASP A 66 -6.36 14.99 10.64
N GLU A 67 -7.44 15.45 11.29
CA GLU A 67 -7.46 16.76 11.97
C GLU A 67 -6.40 16.87 13.09
N SER A 68 -6.22 15.79 13.86
CA SER A 68 -5.25 15.74 14.95
C SER A 68 -3.81 15.76 14.44
N ILE A 69 -3.53 15.05 13.34
CA ILE A 69 -2.21 15.03 12.69
C ILE A 69 -1.88 16.41 12.12
N ASP A 70 -2.83 17.05 11.43
CA ASP A 70 -2.67 18.39 10.88
C ASP A 70 -2.37 19.43 11.98
N ALA A 71 -2.99 19.31 13.16
CA ALA A 71 -2.71 20.18 14.30
C ALA A 71 -1.29 19.97 14.86
N LEU A 72 -0.83 18.72 14.96
CA LEU A 72 0.52 18.38 15.40
C LEU A 72 1.58 18.87 14.42
N GLU A 73 1.36 18.72 13.11
CA GLU A 73 2.29 19.16 12.06
C GLU A 73 2.62 20.64 12.11
N ARG A 74 1.63 21.49 12.42
CA ARG A 74 1.81 22.94 12.53
C ARG A 74 2.69 23.36 13.71
N SER A 75 2.99 22.43 14.63
CA SER A 75 3.69 22.71 15.90
C SER A 75 5.18 22.33 15.88
N PHE A 76 5.70 21.70 14.83
CA PHE A 76 7.08 21.22 14.74
C PHE A 76 8.00 22.13 13.89
N ASP A 77 9.31 22.06 14.10
CA ASP A 77 10.36 22.72 13.29
C ASP A 77 10.90 21.80 12.19
N ALA A 78 11.92 22.21 11.42
CA ALA A 78 12.43 21.46 10.26
C ALA A 78 12.88 20.02 10.57
N ALA A 79 13.53 19.78 11.71
CA ALA A 79 13.93 18.43 12.12
C ALA A 79 12.71 17.59 12.55
N GLY A 80 11.72 18.22 13.21
CA GLY A 80 10.43 17.59 13.50
C GLY A 80 9.57 17.34 12.26
N HIS A 81 9.65 18.18 11.23
CA HIS A 81 8.89 18.04 9.99
C HIS A 81 9.29 16.79 9.19
N GLY A 82 10.57 16.37 9.23
CA GLY A 82 11.01 15.13 8.57
C GLY A 82 10.39 13.88 9.18
N ALA A 83 10.42 13.76 10.51
CA ALA A 83 9.80 12.64 11.23
C ALA A 83 8.27 12.64 11.06
N THR A 84 7.64 13.82 11.11
CA THR A 84 6.19 13.94 10.92
C THR A 84 5.77 13.61 9.49
N ALA A 85 6.51 14.07 8.47
CA ALA A 85 6.25 13.71 7.08
C ALA A 85 6.39 12.19 6.84
N PHE A 86 7.37 11.54 7.46
CA PHE A 86 7.52 10.09 7.42
C PHE A 86 6.33 9.36 8.06
N ASN A 87 5.92 9.76 9.26
CA ASN A 87 4.75 9.19 9.93
C ASN A 87 3.47 9.40 9.12
N ARG A 88 3.26 10.60 8.57
CA ARG A 88 2.12 10.89 7.68
C ARG A 88 2.12 9.99 6.45
N LYS A 89 3.28 9.70 5.89
CA LYS A 89 3.40 8.77 4.75
C LYS A 89 2.98 7.36 5.11
N LEU A 90 3.37 6.87 6.29
CA LEU A 90 2.94 5.56 6.77
C LEU A 90 1.42 5.50 6.99
N ILE A 91 0.84 6.57 7.54
CA ILE A 91 -0.61 6.69 7.74
C ILE A 91 -1.35 6.71 6.41
N ASP A 92 -0.89 7.49 5.43
CA ASP A 92 -1.44 7.50 4.07
C ASP A 92 -1.39 6.12 3.40
N ILE A 93 -0.26 5.41 3.50
CA ILE A 93 -0.12 4.03 3.00
C ILE A 93 -1.13 3.11 3.68
N ALA A 94 -1.26 3.18 5.01
CA ALA A 94 -2.22 2.38 5.75
C ALA A 94 -3.67 2.69 5.33
N GLN A 95 -4.02 3.97 5.16
CA GLN A 95 -5.34 4.40 4.70
C GLN A 95 -5.65 3.88 3.29
N ARG A 96 -4.71 3.98 2.35
CA ARG A 96 -4.85 3.42 1.00
C ARG A 96 -5.03 1.90 1.03
N ASN A 97 -4.28 1.19 1.86
CA ASN A 97 -4.41 -0.26 2.01
C ASN A 97 -5.78 -0.67 2.60
N LEU A 98 -6.26 0.06 3.60
CA LEU A 98 -7.59 -0.17 4.18
C LEU A 98 -8.69 0.11 3.17
N ASN A 99 -8.61 1.21 2.41
CA ASN A 99 -9.57 1.53 1.37
C ASN A 99 -9.61 0.43 0.29
N SER A 100 -8.45 -0.02 -0.19
CA SER A 100 -8.36 -1.13 -1.15
C SER A 100 -8.95 -2.42 -0.58
N SER A 101 -8.72 -2.71 0.70
CA SER A 101 -9.29 -3.88 1.38
C SER A 101 -10.81 -3.80 1.47
N PHE A 102 -11.37 -2.63 1.77
CA PHE A 102 -12.82 -2.44 1.78
C PHE A 102 -13.43 -2.51 0.37
N ASP A 103 -12.74 -2.02 -0.66
CA ASP A 103 -13.20 -2.15 -2.05
C ASP A 103 -13.25 -3.62 -2.47
N TYR A 104 -12.20 -4.38 -2.10
CA TYR A 104 -12.16 -5.81 -2.30
C TYR A 104 -13.27 -6.54 -1.53
N ALA A 105 -13.47 -6.22 -0.25
CA ALA A 105 -14.53 -6.81 0.57
C ALA A 105 -15.93 -6.48 0.02
N LYS A 106 -16.13 -5.28 -0.52
CA LYS A 106 -17.38 -4.90 -1.19
C LYS A 106 -17.62 -5.74 -2.44
N SER A 107 -16.61 -5.94 -3.27
CA SER A 107 -16.71 -6.79 -4.45
C SER A 107 -17.01 -8.25 -4.09
N LEU A 108 -16.36 -8.77 -3.04
CA LEU A 108 -16.64 -10.11 -2.51
C LEU A 108 -18.07 -10.24 -1.99
N ALA A 109 -18.57 -9.23 -1.26
CA ALA A 109 -19.93 -9.24 -0.72
C ALA A 109 -21.00 -9.24 -1.83
N ALA A 110 -20.72 -8.59 -2.95
CA ALA A 110 -21.61 -8.51 -4.10
C ALA A 110 -21.54 -9.75 -5.03
N ALA A 111 -20.48 -10.55 -4.92
CA ALA A 111 -20.21 -11.69 -5.80
C ALA A 111 -21.33 -12.75 -5.69
N LYS A 112 -21.87 -13.15 -6.83
CA LYS A 112 -23.03 -14.04 -6.97
C LYS A 112 -22.63 -15.51 -7.01
N THR A 113 -21.39 -15.81 -7.41
CA THR A 113 -20.90 -17.17 -7.59
C THR A 113 -19.52 -17.34 -6.96
N LEU A 114 -19.15 -18.60 -6.64
CA LEU A 114 -17.79 -18.91 -6.21
C LEU A 114 -16.74 -18.60 -7.29
N ALA A 115 -17.12 -18.67 -8.56
CA ALA A 115 -16.22 -18.32 -9.67
C ALA A 115 -15.87 -16.82 -9.67
N GLU A 116 -16.86 -15.95 -9.47
CA GLU A 116 -16.63 -14.50 -9.31
C GLU A 116 -15.71 -14.20 -8.11
N ILE A 117 -15.84 -14.94 -7.00
CA ILE A 117 -14.95 -14.80 -5.83
C ILE A 117 -13.50 -15.13 -6.17
N VAL A 118 -13.26 -16.22 -6.92
CA VAL A 118 -11.89 -16.62 -7.32
C VAL A 118 -11.27 -15.63 -8.29
N GLU A 119 -12.05 -15.12 -9.25
CA GLU A 119 -11.60 -14.06 -10.16
C GLU A 119 -11.21 -12.79 -9.40
N LEU A 120 -12.02 -12.37 -8.43
CA LEU A 120 -11.73 -11.24 -7.56
C LEU A 120 -10.44 -11.45 -6.75
N GLN A 121 -10.22 -12.65 -6.19
CA GLN A 121 -9.00 -12.99 -5.44
C GLN A 121 -7.74 -12.89 -6.32
N SER A 122 -7.81 -13.39 -7.56
CA SER A 122 -6.72 -13.33 -8.53
C SER A 122 -6.38 -11.88 -8.90
N THR A 123 -7.41 -11.09 -9.20
CA THR A 123 -7.27 -9.66 -9.52
C THR A 123 -6.67 -8.88 -8.37
N TYR A 124 -7.13 -9.13 -7.15
CA TYR A 124 -6.62 -8.46 -5.95
C TYR A 124 -5.13 -8.72 -5.76
N ILE A 125 -4.67 -9.98 -5.86
CA ILE A 125 -3.26 -10.30 -5.63
C ILE A 125 -2.35 -9.67 -6.69
N ARG A 126 -2.77 -9.68 -7.96
CA ARG A 126 -2.03 -8.99 -9.03
C ARG A 126 -1.87 -7.50 -8.73
N ASN A 127 -2.96 -6.84 -8.33
CA ASN A 127 -2.96 -5.42 -8.00
C ASN A 127 -2.09 -5.10 -6.76
N GLN A 128 -2.12 -5.97 -5.73
CA GLN A 128 -1.32 -5.76 -4.52
C GLN A 128 0.18 -5.71 -4.81
N PHE A 129 0.68 -6.48 -5.78
CA PHE A 129 2.10 -6.43 -6.15
C PHE A 129 2.51 -5.04 -6.68
N GLU A 130 1.72 -4.47 -7.60
CA GLU A 130 1.97 -3.14 -8.17
C GLU A 130 1.90 -2.07 -7.08
N VAL A 131 0.93 -2.17 -6.17
CA VAL A 131 0.79 -1.28 -5.01
C VAL A 131 2.04 -1.32 -4.13
N PHE A 132 2.55 -2.51 -3.78
CA PHE A 132 3.76 -2.62 -2.97
C PHE A 132 5.00 -2.01 -3.62
N ALA A 133 5.20 -2.24 -4.93
CA ALA A 133 6.30 -1.66 -5.67
C ALA A 133 6.22 -0.11 -5.68
N GLY A 134 5.01 0.43 -5.86
CA GLY A 134 4.76 1.87 -5.76
C GLY A 134 5.09 2.43 -4.37
N GLN A 135 4.56 1.81 -3.32
CA GLN A 135 4.79 2.23 -1.92
C GLN A 135 6.27 2.22 -1.54
N ALA A 136 7.03 1.20 -1.95
CA ALA A 136 8.48 1.14 -1.71
C ALA A 136 9.21 2.33 -2.37
N THR A 137 8.83 2.67 -3.60
CA THR A 137 9.38 3.82 -4.34
C THR A 137 9.06 5.14 -3.64
N GLU A 138 7.83 5.30 -3.16
CA GLU A 138 7.40 6.50 -2.43
C GLU A 138 8.17 6.69 -1.11
N ILE A 139 8.37 5.62 -0.34
CA ILE A 139 9.16 5.66 0.90
C ILE A 139 10.62 6.00 0.59
N GLN A 140 11.21 5.39 -0.44
CA GLN A 140 12.59 5.69 -0.84
C GLN A 140 12.76 7.16 -1.22
N ALA A 141 11.82 7.74 -1.98
CA ALA A 141 11.83 9.14 -2.36
C ALA A 141 11.75 10.06 -1.12
N LEU A 142 10.88 9.73 -0.17
CA LEU A 142 10.75 10.49 1.07
C LEU A 142 12.02 10.43 1.93
N SER A 143 12.62 9.25 2.10
CA SER A 143 13.87 9.09 2.84
C SER A 143 15.02 9.92 2.24
N LYS A 144 15.12 9.94 0.90
CA LYS A 144 16.11 10.80 0.20
C LYS A 144 15.85 12.28 0.46
N LYS A 145 14.58 12.72 0.42
CA LYS A 145 14.21 14.10 0.70
C LYS A 145 14.60 14.50 2.12
N ILE A 146 14.24 13.70 3.13
CA ILE A 146 14.59 13.95 4.53
C ILE A 146 16.12 14.09 4.71
N ALA A 147 16.89 13.20 4.08
CA ALA A 147 18.36 13.26 4.13
C ALA A 147 18.92 14.56 3.51
N THR A 148 18.37 14.98 2.36
CA THR A 148 18.76 16.25 1.70
C THR A 148 18.42 17.44 2.59
N ASP A 149 17.16 17.58 3.01
CA ASP A 149 16.64 18.69 3.79
C ASP A 149 17.39 18.85 5.13
N THR A 150 17.84 17.75 5.73
CA THR A 150 18.62 17.78 6.99
C THR A 150 20.08 18.20 6.77
N SER A 151 20.64 17.94 5.58
CA SER A 151 22.05 18.22 5.26
C SER A 151 22.28 19.60 4.64
N GLU A 152 21.27 20.21 4.02
CA GLU A 152 21.34 21.52 3.36
C GLU A 152 21.75 22.66 4.30
N PRO A 153 21.17 22.82 5.51
CA PRO A 153 21.55 23.91 6.41
C PRO A 153 23.04 23.89 6.80
N LEU A 154 23.63 22.70 6.89
CA LEU A 154 25.05 22.50 7.17
C LEU A 154 25.91 22.92 5.97
N LYS A 155 25.51 22.56 4.75
CA LYS A 155 26.20 22.98 3.51
C LYS A 155 26.13 24.49 3.31
N ASP A 156 24.99 25.10 3.61
CA ASP A 156 24.80 26.55 3.56
C ASP A 156 25.68 27.28 4.59
N GLN A 157 25.77 26.77 5.82
CA GLN A 157 26.68 27.32 6.83
C GLN A 157 28.15 27.19 6.42
N MET A 158 28.56 26.05 5.85
CA MET A 158 29.93 25.86 5.36
C MET A 158 30.25 26.83 4.22
N THR A 159 29.33 27.00 3.27
CA THR A 159 29.50 27.91 2.13
C THR A 159 29.62 29.36 2.61
N LYS A 160 28.73 29.80 3.50
CA LYS A 160 28.79 31.13 4.13
C LYS A 160 30.08 31.34 4.90
N SER A 161 30.55 30.33 5.63
CA SER A 161 31.81 30.41 6.39
C SER A 161 33.02 30.52 5.45
N PHE A 162 33.02 29.78 4.35
CA PHE A 162 34.07 29.84 3.33
C PHE A 162 34.10 31.19 2.60
N GLU A 163 32.95 31.74 2.23
CA GLU A 163 32.84 33.08 1.63
C GLU A 163 33.27 34.18 2.60
N ALA A 164 32.91 34.06 3.88
CA ALA A 164 33.35 35.00 4.91
C ALA A 164 34.89 34.98 5.05
N VAL A 165 35.51 33.80 5.14
CA VAL A 165 36.99 33.67 5.19
C VAL A 165 37.62 34.27 3.94
N ARG A 166 37.10 33.98 2.74
CA ARG A 166 37.58 34.53 1.48
C ARG A 166 37.48 36.05 1.40
N LYS A 167 36.44 36.66 1.97
CA LYS A 167 36.24 38.11 1.96
C LYS A 167 37.15 38.85 2.95
N THR A 168 37.70 38.13 3.93
CA THR A 168 38.56 38.68 4.99
C THR A 168 40.05 38.46 4.71
N ALA A 169 40.40 37.70 3.66
CA ALA A 169 41.76 37.49 3.15
C ALA A 169 42.02 38.38 1.93
#